data_AF-A0A7V6DC63-F1
#
_entry.id   AF-A0A7V6DC63-F1
#
_cell.length_a   1.000
_cell.length_b   1.000
_cell.length_c   1.000
_cell.angle_alpha   90.00
_cell.angle_beta   90.00
_cell.angle_gamma   90.00
#
_symmetry.space_group_name_H-M   'P 1'
#
loop_
_entity.id
_entity.type
_entity.pdbx_description
1 polymer ?
#
loop_
_entity_poly.entity_id
_entity_poly.type
_entity_poly.pdbx_seq_one_letter_code
_entity_poly.pdbx_strand_id
1 'polypeptide(L)'
;MRRCNMLLVLPLLLVWSLAEAQHKYDFVMSPSSSSLNVQVSLQARTSGTLLGNYDPNTNPEGTRTKPGLFGSFGPTENVPVPVEVNPLVEGNVTSRPSGTFSMVLHPEAGQVVLMGFFSDLLHSGAVSLPANAEFVQDGFRTRNPTSTYPGGRFTIPVGEVLVTQLTMTQVDNGTTGVLAPLGGNRYAFAVAPTVVLAVRAELQGSVLETTSNPNPLALAGEVEIQGDAAVILSVNTIEWSDVDEVNQPIPRFAMDLPTVFPPGDVAHLLFDLTLKEVRTRVSGTYTIAATGSLTRRTVGGTITLGDFVAPVGGMTVPVEIRPVGSMEPREVHLVALDDRGEYALQTALWGTFDVSAKGSHWLRQTVTGVPLTGDVRVDFVLVNGDIDGDNELSLGDLSALVAAFGAVPG
;
A
#
# COMPACT_ATOMS: atom_id res chain seq x y z
N MET A 1 -52.19 17.49 -36.99
CA MET A 1 -51.19 18.14 -36.11
C MET A 1 -49.94 17.28 -36.10
N ARG A 2 -48.97 17.59 -36.97
CA ARG A 2 -47.68 16.88 -37.05
C ARG A 2 -46.76 17.43 -35.97
N ARG A 3 -46.39 16.61 -34.98
CA ARG A 3 -45.43 16.99 -33.94
C ARG A 3 -44.02 16.89 -34.52
N CYS A 4 -43.37 18.03 -34.57
CA CYS A 4 -41.96 18.22 -34.92
C CYS A 4 -41.13 17.90 -33.66
N ASN A 5 -40.36 16.81 -33.68
CA ASN A 5 -39.39 16.53 -32.62
C ASN A 5 -38.09 17.27 -32.94
N MET A 6 -37.88 18.37 -32.24
CA MET A 6 -36.66 19.16 -32.25
C MET A 6 -35.59 18.38 -31.47
N LEU A 7 -34.63 17.77 -32.16
CA LEU A 7 -33.45 17.18 -31.52
C LEU A 7 -32.59 18.31 -30.95
N LEU A 8 -32.48 18.36 -29.62
CA LEU A 8 -31.55 19.22 -28.91
C LEU A 8 -30.14 18.59 -29.03
N VAL A 9 -29.27 19.15 -29.85
CA VAL A 9 -27.86 18.75 -29.91
C VAL A 9 -27.14 19.45 -28.76
N LEU A 10 -26.80 18.68 -27.72
CA LEU A 10 -25.90 19.10 -26.65
C LEU A 10 -24.47 19.13 -27.23
N PRO A 11 -23.72 20.25 -27.16
CA PRO A 11 -22.31 20.22 -27.52
C PRO A 11 -21.56 19.44 -26.43
N LEU A 12 -21.05 18.27 -26.79
CA LEU A 12 -20.07 17.53 -26.02
C LEU A 12 -18.78 18.37 -26.02
N LEU A 13 -18.58 19.17 -24.97
CA LEU A 13 -17.29 19.80 -24.69
C LEU A 13 -16.29 18.66 -24.41
N LEU A 14 -15.56 18.25 -25.45
CA LEU A 14 -14.34 17.48 -25.28
C LEU A 14 -13.38 18.39 -24.49
N VAL A 15 -13.20 18.10 -23.21
CA VAL A 15 -12.10 18.69 -22.45
C VAL A 15 -10.86 17.97 -22.93
N TRP A 16 -10.05 18.66 -23.73
CA TRP A 16 -8.72 18.18 -24.10
C TRP A 16 -7.89 18.25 -22.83
N SER A 17 -7.59 17.11 -22.21
CA SER A 17 -6.56 17.06 -21.18
C SER A 17 -5.23 17.33 -21.88
N LEU A 18 -4.69 18.53 -21.74
CA LEU A 18 -3.26 18.71 -21.96
C LEU A 18 -2.57 17.70 -21.03
N ALA A 19 -1.77 16.79 -21.57
CA ALA A 19 -0.93 15.95 -20.72
C ALA A 19 0.09 16.89 -20.05
N GLU A 20 -0.11 17.14 -18.76
CA GLU A 20 0.65 18.08 -17.95
C GLU A 20 1.94 17.43 -17.42
N ALA A 21 2.97 18.25 -17.18
CA ALA A 21 4.29 17.75 -16.80
C ALA A 21 4.21 16.99 -15.46
N GLN A 22 4.46 15.69 -15.53
CA GLN A 22 4.34 14.78 -14.39
C GLN A 22 5.67 14.05 -14.19
N HIS A 23 6.10 13.98 -12.93
CA HIS A 23 7.39 13.43 -12.56
C HIS A 23 7.20 12.36 -11.49
N LYS A 24 7.88 11.23 -11.67
CA LYS A 24 7.89 10.15 -10.68
C LYS A 24 9.12 10.28 -9.79
N TYR A 25 8.92 10.20 -8.49
CA TYR A 25 9.97 10.11 -7.48
C TYR A 25 9.83 8.79 -6.72
N ASP A 26 10.95 8.11 -6.53
CA ASP A 26 11.04 6.92 -5.67
C ASP A 26 11.58 7.34 -4.30
N PHE A 27 10.77 7.17 -3.26
CA PHE A 27 11.01 7.60 -1.89
C PHE A 27 11.49 6.46 -0.99
N VAL A 28 12.44 6.80 -0.13
CA VAL A 28 12.91 5.97 0.97
C VAL A 28 12.63 6.68 2.29
N MET A 29 11.95 6.01 3.21
CA MET A 29 11.67 6.54 4.54
C MET A 29 12.96 6.61 5.37
N SER A 30 13.14 7.70 6.11
CA SER A 30 14.26 7.90 7.04
C SER A 30 13.83 7.48 8.45
N PRO A 31 14.36 6.37 9.01
CA PRO A 31 13.94 5.90 10.33
C PRO A 31 14.34 6.85 11.47
N SER A 32 15.38 7.67 11.29
CA SER A 32 15.79 8.65 12.31
C SER A 32 14.78 9.80 12.48
N SER A 33 13.97 10.05 11.46
CA SER A 33 13.01 11.17 11.41
C SER A 33 11.56 10.71 11.26
N SER A 34 11.33 9.39 11.15
CA SER A 34 10.00 8.77 11.12
C SER A 34 9.69 8.16 12.49
N SER A 35 8.41 8.11 12.84
CA SER A 35 7.98 7.55 14.12
C SER A 35 6.61 6.91 14.03
N LEU A 36 6.44 5.81 14.74
CA LEU A 36 5.14 5.24 15.05
C LEU A 36 4.92 5.37 16.55
N ASN A 37 3.76 5.89 16.95
CA ASN A 37 3.30 5.92 18.32
C ASN A 37 1.82 5.58 18.33
N VAL A 38 1.50 4.30 18.54
CA VAL A 38 0.12 3.81 18.49
C VAL A 38 -0.19 2.98 19.72
N GLN A 39 -1.43 3.08 20.18
CA GLN A 39 -2.02 2.12 21.09
C GLN A 39 -2.69 1.03 20.25
N VAL A 40 -2.35 -0.22 20.56
CA VAL A 40 -2.94 -1.41 19.95
C VAL A 40 -3.76 -2.13 21.01
N SER A 41 -4.93 -2.60 20.62
CA SER A 41 -5.78 -3.48 21.42
C SER A 41 -6.33 -4.59 20.53
N LEU A 42 -6.05 -5.84 20.90
CA LEU A 42 -6.59 -7.03 20.29
C LEU A 42 -7.37 -7.79 21.37
N GLN A 43 -8.69 -7.87 21.19
CA GLN A 43 -9.59 -8.53 22.13
C GLN A 43 -10.30 -9.69 21.44
N ALA A 44 -10.26 -10.87 22.04
CA ALA A 44 -11.08 -12.00 21.63
C ALA A 44 -12.22 -12.18 22.62
N ARG A 45 -13.43 -12.48 22.11
CA ARG A 45 -14.56 -12.94 22.93
C ARG A 45 -14.79 -14.41 22.71
N THR A 46 -14.83 -15.17 23.78
CA THR A 46 -15.20 -16.59 23.72
C THR A 46 -16.37 -16.90 24.63
N SER A 47 -17.09 -17.95 24.29
CA SER A 47 -18.14 -18.50 25.15
C SER A 47 -18.09 -20.02 25.08
N GLY A 48 -18.30 -20.69 26.19
CA GLY A 48 -18.38 -22.14 26.20
C GLY A 48 -18.53 -22.68 27.61
N THR A 49 -17.86 -23.79 27.88
CA THR A 49 -17.91 -24.44 29.19
C THR A 49 -16.55 -24.85 29.68
N LEU A 50 -16.37 -24.81 31.00
CA LEU A 50 -15.32 -25.58 31.69
C LEU A 50 -15.92 -26.85 32.27
N LEU A 51 -15.13 -27.92 32.29
CA LEU A 51 -15.51 -29.23 32.82
C LEU A 51 -14.33 -29.81 33.58
N GLY A 52 -14.57 -30.44 34.73
CA GLY A 52 -13.50 -31.14 35.43
C GLY A 52 -12.93 -32.29 34.59
N ASN A 53 -11.63 -32.59 34.72
CA ASN A 53 -10.99 -33.66 33.94
C ASN A 53 -11.35 -35.11 34.37
N TYR A 54 -12.31 -35.28 35.28
CA TYR A 54 -12.82 -36.59 35.70
C TYR A 54 -13.42 -37.39 34.54
N ASP A 55 -12.97 -38.63 34.44
CA ASP A 55 -13.54 -39.65 33.56
C ASP A 55 -13.62 -40.99 34.33
N PRO A 56 -14.79 -41.63 34.42
CA PRO A 56 -14.96 -42.81 35.29
C PRO A 56 -14.08 -44.01 34.91
N ASN A 57 -13.61 -44.08 33.66
CA ASN A 57 -12.85 -45.23 33.16
C ASN A 57 -11.35 -44.95 33.07
N THR A 58 -10.98 -43.71 32.80
CA THR A 58 -9.60 -43.31 32.47
C THR A 58 -8.99 -42.34 33.48
N ASN A 59 -9.81 -41.59 34.22
CA ASN A 59 -9.37 -40.66 35.26
C ASN A 59 -10.39 -40.56 36.41
N PRO A 60 -10.64 -41.65 37.16
CA PRO A 60 -11.70 -41.70 38.18
C PRO A 60 -11.41 -40.80 39.39
N GLU A 61 -10.15 -40.41 39.59
CA GLU A 61 -9.74 -39.44 40.61
C GLU A 61 -9.62 -38.01 40.05
N GLY A 62 -10.08 -37.75 38.82
CA GLY A 62 -10.04 -36.42 38.25
C GLY A 62 -10.93 -35.42 38.99
N THR A 63 -10.67 -34.14 38.72
CA THR A 63 -11.53 -33.04 39.18
C THR A 63 -12.90 -33.16 38.54
N ARG A 64 -13.95 -32.92 39.32
CA ARG A 64 -15.33 -32.82 38.86
C ARG A 64 -15.84 -31.41 39.06
N THR A 65 -16.70 -30.92 38.19
CA THR A 65 -17.32 -29.60 38.28
C THR A 65 -18.83 -29.69 38.44
N LYS A 66 -19.43 -28.69 39.08
CA LYS A 66 -20.89 -28.52 39.16
C LYS A 66 -21.28 -27.04 39.28
N PRO A 67 -22.19 -26.53 38.43
CA PRO A 67 -22.72 -25.17 38.57
C PRO A 67 -23.41 -24.91 39.91
N GLY A 68 -23.41 -23.65 40.33
CA GLY A 68 -24.03 -23.17 41.56
C GLY A 68 -23.16 -23.37 42.80
N LEU A 69 -23.48 -22.59 43.84
CA LEU A 69 -22.73 -22.55 45.11
C LEU A 69 -23.21 -23.59 46.16
N PHE A 70 -24.33 -24.28 45.91
CA PHE A 70 -24.97 -25.17 46.88
C PHE A 70 -25.45 -26.50 46.29
N GLY A 71 -25.59 -27.53 47.12
CA GLY A 71 -26.05 -28.88 46.74
C GLY A 71 -24.98 -29.97 46.93
N SER A 72 -25.36 -31.23 46.76
CA SER A 72 -24.41 -32.36 46.80
C SER A 72 -23.90 -32.72 45.41
N PHE A 73 -22.75 -33.42 45.36
CA PHE A 73 -22.29 -34.12 44.15
C PHE A 73 -22.82 -35.56 44.16
N GLY A 74 -23.34 -36.01 43.03
CA GLY A 74 -23.58 -37.44 42.79
C GLY A 74 -22.28 -38.24 42.69
N PRO A 75 -22.35 -39.59 42.78
CA PRO A 75 -21.16 -40.45 42.83
C PRO A 75 -20.18 -40.25 41.68
N THR A 76 -20.69 -40.01 40.47
CA THR A 76 -19.91 -39.82 39.23
C THR A 76 -20.24 -38.49 38.53
N GLU A 77 -20.85 -37.55 39.24
CA GLU A 77 -21.38 -36.31 38.65
C GLU A 77 -20.25 -35.35 38.27
N ASN A 78 -20.15 -35.02 36.98
CA ASN A 78 -19.24 -34.03 36.43
C ASN A 78 -20.01 -33.21 35.37
N VAL A 79 -20.33 -31.97 35.69
CA VAL A 79 -21.27 -31.14 34.92
C VAL A 79 -20.54 -29.94 34.33
N PRO A 80 -20.72 -29.64 33.03
CA PRO A 80 -20.15 -28.44 32.42
C PRO A 80 -20.65 -27.17 33.10
N VAL A 81 -19.75 -26.22 33.30
CA VAL A 81 -20.03 -24.90 33.87
C VAL A 81 -19.86 -23.87 32.76
N PRO A 82 -20.87 -23.04 32.45
CA PRO A 82 -20.73 -21.95 31.49
C PRO A 82 -19.62 -20.98 31.89
N VAL A 83 -18.78 -20.61 30.93
CA VAL A 83 -17.68 -19.65 31.12
C VAL A 83 -17.43 -18.85 29.84
N GLU A 84 -17.03 -17.60 30.01
CA GLU A 84 -16.39 -16.79 28.98
C GLU A 84 -14.92 -16.59 29.36
N VAL A 85 -14.04 -16.75 28.38
CA VAL A 85 -12.61 -16.42 28.52
C VAL A 85 -12.28 -15.42 27.43
N ASN A 86 -11.95 -14.19 27.82
CA ASN A 86 -11.78 -13.09 26.89
C ASN A 86 -10.32 -12.60 26.94
N PRO A 87 -9.42 -13.19 26.11
CA PRO A 87 -8.07 -12.69 25.94
C PRO A 87 -8.04 -11.25 25.44
N LEU A 88 -7.11 -10.48 25.98
CA LEU A 88 -6.82 -9.10 25.64
C LEU A 88 -5.30 -8.92 25.57
N VAL A 89 -4.82 -8.47 24.41
CA VAL A 89 -3.47 -7.96 24.25
C VAL A 89 -3.60 -6.47 24.01
N GLU A 90 -3.02 -5.66 24.87
CA GLU A 90 -3.07 -4.21 24.72
C GLU A 90 -1.76 -3.56 25.13
N GLY A 91 -1.40 -2.47 24.45
CA GLY A 91 -0.24 -1.70 24.83
C GLY A 91 0.16 -0.66 23.80
N ASN A 92 1.21 0.08 24.13
CA ASN A 92 1.76 1.11 23.26
C ASN A 92 2.88 0.53 22.41
N VAL A 93 2.76 0.68 21.10
CA VAL A 93 3.81 0.41 20.14
C VAL A 93 4.47 1.74 19.79
N THR A 94 5.71 1.90 20.24
CA THR A 94 6.56 3.02 19.86
C THR A 94 7.78 2.48 19.12
N SER A 95 7.96 2.92 17.87
CA SER A 95 9.01 2.41 17.00
C SER A 95 9.43 3.45 15.96
N ARG A 96 10.51 3.14 15.24
CA ARG A 96 11.00 3.93 14.11
C ARG A 96 10.77 3.14 12.83
N PRO A 97 9.74 3.47 12.03
CA PRO A 97 9.41 2.75 10.83
C PRO A 97 10.45 3.01 9.73
N SER A 98 10.58 2.04 8.82
CA SER A 98 11.32 2.18 7.55
C SER A 98 10.42 1.73 6.40
N GLY A 99 10.78 2.03 5.16
CA GLY A 99 9.92 1.69 4.04
C GLY A 99 10.26 2.44 2.75
N THR A 100 9.49 2.13 1.72
CA THR A 100 9.63 2.70 0.37
C THR A 100 8.27 2.91 -0.26
N PHE A 101 8.17 3.90 -1.15
CA PHE A 101 7.00 4.14 -1.98
C PHE A 101 7.40 5.02 -3.17
N SER A 102 6.57 5.09 -4.20
CA SER A 102 6.73 6.05 -5.29
C SER A 102 5.59 7.05 -5.27
N MET A 103 5.86 8.29 -5.69
CA MET A 103 4.82 9.25 -6.03
C MET A 103 5.04 9.83 -7.42
N VAL A 104 3.98 9.87 -8.22
CA VAL A 104 3.90 10.68 -9.43
C VAL A 104 3.25 12.00 -9.07
N LEU A 105 3.99 13.10 -9.21
CA LEU A 105 3.53 14.44 -8.88
C LEU A 105 3.05 15.13 -10.16
N HIS A 106 1.84 15.69 -10.12
CA HIS A 106 1.23 16.49 -11.18
C HIS A 106 0.86 17.89 -10.66
N PRO A 107 1.84 18.81 -10.52
CA PRO A 107 1.59 20.13 -9.95
C PRO A 107 0.55 20.96 -10.70
N GLU A 108 0.55 20.90 -12.03
CA GLU A 108 -0.40 21.63 -12.89
C GLU A 108 -1.84 21.11 -12.69
N ALA A 109 -2.00 19.78 -12.57
CA ALA A 109 -3.30 19.12 -12.43
C ALA A 109 -3.84 19.14 -11.00
N GLY A 110 -2.99 19.52 -10.03
CA GLY A 110 -3.27 19.41 -8.61
C GLY A 110 -3.44 17.97 -8.13
N GLN A 111 -2.73 17.02 -8.74
CA GLN A 111 -2.87 15.58 -8.46
C GLN A 111 -1.55 14.94 -8.03
N VAL A 112 -1.66 13.88 -7.25
CA VAL A 112 -0.56 12.97 -6.92
C VAL A 112 -1.04 11.53 -7.08
N VAL A 113 -0.17 10.63 -7.54
CA VAL A 113 -0.45 9.19 -7.54
C VAL A 113 0.59 8.49 -6.69
N LEU A 114 0.16 7.82 -5.61
CA LEU A 114 1.04 7.03 -4.74
C LEU A 114 1.00 5.56 -5.14
N MET A 115 2.17 4.94 -5.27
CA MET A 115 2.32 3.55 -5.72
C MET A 115 3.34 2.79 -4.88
N GLY A 116 3.15 1.46 -4.77
CA GLY A 116 4.11 0.56 -4.14
C GLY A 116 4.44 0.89 -2.68
N PHE A 117 3.50 1.45 -1.92
CA PHE A 117 3.74 1.79 -0.52
C PHE A 117 3.99 0.55 0.33
N PHE A 118 5.14 0.53 0.97
CA PHE A 118 5.56 -0.48 1.92
C PHE A 118 6.16 0.21 3.14
N SER A 119 5.80 -0.25 4.33
CA SER A 119 6.45 0.16 5.57
C SER A 119 6.65 -1.02 6.52
N ASP A 120 7.89 -1.20 6.97
CA ASP A 120 8.23 -1.96 8.15
C ASP A 120 8.07 -1.07 9.38
N LEU A 121 6.99 -1.29 10.12
CA LEU A 121 6.62 -0.51 11.28
C LEU A 121 7.49 -0.81 12.51
N LEU A 122 8.21 -1.94 12.54
CA LEU A 122 9.05 -2.36 13.66
C LEU A 122 10.52 -2.43 13.31
N HIS A 123 10.97 -1.62 12.35
CA HIS A 123 12.38 -1.58 11.93
C HIS A 123 13.37 -1.29 13.09
N SER A 124 12.94 -0.58 14.13
CA SER A 124 13.75 -0.36 15.34
C SER A 124 13.90 -1.58 16.27
N GLY A 125 13.14 -2.65 16.04
CA GLY A 125 13.14 -3.87 16.84
C GLY A 125 11.74 -4.32 17.27
N ALA A 126 11.68 -5.56 17.78
CA ALA A 126 10.47 -6.19 18.29
C ALA A 126 9.89 -5.46 19.51
N VAL A 127 8.58 -5.58 19.72
CA VAL A 127 7.84 -4.94 20.82
C VAL A 127 7.14 -6.01 21.67
N SER A 128 7.27 -5.91 22.99
CA SER A 128 6.56 -6.77 23.95
C SER A 128 5.26 -6.10 24.37
N LEU A 129 4.14 -6.81 24.26
CA LEU A 129 2.83 -6.35 24.70
C LEU A 129 2.27 -7.29 25.77
N PRO A 130 1.76 -6.76 26.91
CA PRO A 130 1.17 -7.59 27.93
C PRO A 130 -0.11 -8.26 27.42
N ALA A 131 -0.25 -9.55 27.74
CA ALA A 131 -1.42 -10.35 27.43
C ALA A 131 -2.13 -10.76 28.72
N ASN A 132 -3.43 -10.50 28.75
CA ASN A 132 -4.31 -10.81 29.86
C ASN A 132 -5.50 -11.63 29.37
N ALA A 133 -6.14 -12.39 30.27
CA ALA A 133 -7.41 -13.05 29.98
C ALA A 133 -8.42 -12.70 31.08
N GLU A 134 -9.55 -12.11 30.68
CA GLU A 134 -10.69 -11.93 31.58
C GLU A 134 -11.53 -13.21 31.58
N PHE A 135 -11.74 -13.78 32.75
CA PHE A 135 -12.67 -14.89 32.96
C PHE A 135 -13.98 -14.34 33.51
N VAL A 136 -15.09 -14.74 32.89
CA VAL A 136 -16.44 -14.44 33.34
C VAL A 136 -17.17 -15.75 33.57
N GLN A 137 -17.60 -15.98 34.81
CA GLN A 137 -18.30 -17.20 35.17
C GLN A 137 -19.33 -16.96 36.26
N ASP A 138 -20.34 -17.82 36.28
CA ASP A 138 -21.19 -17.99 37.45
C ASP A 138 -20.48 -18.80 38.54
N GLY A 139 -21.00 -18.72 39.76
CA GLY A 139 -20.47 -19.49 40.87
C GLY A 139 -20.57 -20.99 40.60
N PHE A 140 -19.48 -21.73 40.84
CA PHE A 140 -19.44 -23.17 40.66
C PHE A 140 -18.60 -23.85 41.74
N ARG A 141 -18.67 -25.18 41.80
CA ARG A 141 -17.89 -25.98 42.74
C ARG A 141 -17.14 -27.08 42.05
N THR A 142 -16.08 -27.51 42.71
CA THR A 142 -15.28 -28.66 42.32
C THR A 142 -15.32 -29.76 43.36
N ARG A 143 -15.02 -30.98 42.92
CA ARG A 143 -14.70 -32.12 43.78
C ARG A 143 -13.42 -32.77 43.27
N ASN A 144 -12.55 -33.16 44.19
CA ASN A 144 -11.18 -33.60 43.93
C ASN A 144 -10.33 -32.54 43.16
N PRO A 145 -9.98 -31.41 43.80
CA PRO A 145 -10.20 -31.02 45.20
C PRO A 145 -11.62 -30.46 45.46
N THR A 146 -12.02 -30.36 46.72
CA THR A 146 -13.29 -29.70 47.08
C THR A 146 -13.07 -28.21 47.18
N SER A 147 -13.65 -27.42 46.29
CA SER A 147 -13.57 -25.95 46.36
C SER A 147 -14.83 -25.29 45.82
N THR A 148 -15.16 -24.12 46.36
CA THR A 148 -16.18 -23.21 45.85
C THR A 148 -15.52 -22.03 45.15
N TYR A 149 -15.92 -21.78 43.90
CA TYR A 149 -15.51 -20.64 43.10
C TYR A 149 -16.68 -19.65 43.05
N PRO A 150 -16.56 -18.44 43.62
CA PRO A 150 -17.61 -17.43 43.51
C PRO A 150 -17.75 -16.97 42.05
N GLY A 151 -18.96 -16.57 41.67
CA GLY A 151 -19.20 -15.95 40.38
C GLY A 151 -18.60 -14.55 40.33
N GLY A 152 -18.21 -14.11 39.14
CA GLY A 152 -17.63 -12.78 38.94
C GLY A 152 -16.75 -12.69 37.70
N ARG A 153 -16.02 -11.58 37.64
CA ARG A 153 -15.05 -11.26 36.60
C ARG A 153 -13.67 -11.17 37.24
N PHE A 154 -12.69 -11.87 36.69
CA PHE A 154 -11.30 -11.78 37.15
C PHE A 154 -10.34 -11.84 35.98
N THR A 155 -9.24 -11.10 36.08
CA THR A 155 -8.22 -11.01 35.03
C THR A 155 -6.98 -11.77 35.46
N ILE A 156 -6.47 -12.62 34.58
CA ILE A 156 -5.23 -13.37 34.79
C ILE A 156 -4.20 -12.91 33.75
N PRO A 157 -2.98 -12.50 34.16
CA PRO A 157 -1.88 -12.30 33.23
C PRO A 157 -1.50 -13.63 32.56
N VAL A 158 -1.53 -13.65 31.24
CA VAL A 158 -1.18 -14.84 30.42
C VAL A 158 0.29 -14.78 29.99
N GLY A 159 0.91 -13.60 30.09
CA GLY A 159 2.32 -13.36 29.82
C GLY A 159 2.50 -12.17 28.90
N GLU A 160 3.54 -12.24 28.08
CA GLU A 160 3.91 -11.19 27.13
C GLU A 160 3.86 -11.76 25.70
N VAL A 161 3.31 -10.99 24.77
CA VAL A 161 3.33 -11.27 23.34
C VAL A 161 4.47 -10.46 22.73
N LEU A 162 5.45 -11.15 22.15
CA LEU A 162 6.55 -10.52 21.45
C LEU A 162 6.19 -10.33 19.97
N VAL A 163 5.88 -9.10 19.56
CA VAL A 163 5.63 -8.76 18.16
C VAL A 163 6.97 -8.55 17.45
N THR A 164 7.30 -9.48 16.55
CA THR A 164 8.60 -9.54 15.85
C THR A 164 8.55 -8.88 14.46
N GLN A 165 7.37 -8.83 13.84
CA GLN A 165 7.17 -8.18 12.55
C GLN A 165 5.81 -7.48 12.53
N LEU A 166 5.80 -6.28 11.98
CA LEU A 166 4.59 -5.52 11.70
C LEU A 166 4.83 -4.71 10.43
N THR A 167 4.14 -5.04 9.34
CA THR A 167 4.36 -4.38 8.05
C THR A 167 3.05 -3.91 7.44
N MET A 168 3.04 -2.72 6.83
CA MET A 168 1.95 -2.23 5.98
C MET A 168 2.35 -2.34 4.51
N THR A 169 1.48 -2.92 3.69
CA THR A 169 1.71 -3.05 2.25
C THR A 169 0.48 -2.60 1.47
N GLN A 170 0.69 -1.73 0.48
CA GLN A 170 -0.34 -1.29 -0.45
C GLN A 170 -0.81 -2.45 -1.33
N VAL A 171 -2.12 -2.58 -1.51
CA VAL A 171 -2.73 -3.65 -2.32
C VAL A 171 -3.30 -3.18 -3.64
N ASP A 172 -3.51 -1.87 -3.82
CA ASP A 172 -3.88 -1.29 -5.11
C ASP A 172 -2.63 -0.95 -5.96
N ASN A 173 -2.80 -0.91 -7.28
CA ASN A 173 -1.70 -0.66 -8.24
C ASN A 173 -1.34 0.83 -8.36
N GLY A 174 -1.86 1.67 -7.46
CA GLY A 174 -1.71 3.12 -7.49
C GLY A 174 -2.98 3.81 -7.00
N THR A 175 -2.81 4.86 -6.21
CA THR A 175 -3.91 5.62 -5.63
C THR A 175 -3.76 7.09 -5.95
N THR A 176 -4.76 7.66 -6.61
CA THR A 176 -4.80 9.10 -6.91
C THR A 176 -5.25 9.89 -5.67
N GLY A 177 -4.54 10.97 -5.40
CA GLY A 177 -4.81 11.94 -4.36
C GLY A 177 -4.73 13.37 -4.88
N VAL A 178 -4.80 14.32 -3.96
CA VAL A 178 -4.74 15.76 -4.23
C VAL A 178 -3.35 16.28 -3.93
N LEU A 179 -2.87 17.21 -4.77
CA LEU A 179 -1.62 17.94 -4.60
C LEU A 179 -1.93 19.45 -4.69
N ALA A 180 -1.89 20.16 -3.56
CA ALA A 180 -2.24 21.57 -3.49
C ALA A 180 -0.97 22.44 -3.33
N PRO A 181 -0.78 23.50 -4.13
CA PRO A 181 0.41 24.35 -4.03
C PRO A 181 0.43 25.15 -2.72
N LEU A 182 1.57 25.16 -2.04
CA LEU A 182 1.85 25.99 -0.85
C LEU A 182 2.76 27.20 -1.18
N GLY A 183 3.21 27.30 -2.43
CA GLY A 183 4.12 28.33 -2.93
C GLY A 183 5.56 27.86 -3.08
N GLY A 184 6.25 28.37 -4.09
CA GLY A 184 7.55 27.84 -4.53
C GLY A 184 7.42 26.39 -4.98
N ASN A 185 8.36 25.54 -4.60
CA ASN A 185 8.36 24.11 -4.93
C ASN A 185 7.72 23.22 -3.84
N ARG A 186 6.85 23.80 -2.99
CA ARG A 186 6.19 23.08 -1.89
C ARG A 186 4.72 22.85 -2.17
N TYR A 187 4.26 21.66 -1.82
CA TYR A 187 2.89 21.23 -2.01
C TYR A 187 2.39 20.47 -0.79
N ALA A 188 1.13 20.71 -0.41
CA ALA A 188 0.41 19.81 0.47
C ALA A 188 -0.12 18.63 -0.36
N PHE A 189 -0.01 17.41 0.15
CA PHE A 189 -0.60 16.24 -0.49
C PHE A 189 -1.59 15.56 0.45
N ALA A 190 -2.58 14.90 -0.13
CA ALA A 190 -3.49 14.01 0.56
C ALA A 190 -3.85 12.82 -0.34
N VAL A 191 -3.59 11.59 0.12
CA VAL A 191 -3.85 10.34 -0.61
C VAL A 191 -4.23 9.24 0.38
N ALA A 192 -5.08 8.30 -0.02
CA ALA A 192 -5.57 7.25 0.86
C ALA A 192 -5.41 5.86 0.22
N PRO A 193 -4.18 5.32 0.09
CA PRO A 193 -3.98 3.99 -0.45
C PRO A 193 -4.65 2.92 0.40
N THR A 194 -5.11 1.85 -0.25
CA THR A 194 -5.59 0.67 0.47
C THR A 194 -4.39 -0.18 0.87
N VAL A 195 -4.26 -0.47 2.16
CA VAL A 195 -3.15 -1.26 2.71
C VAL A 195 -3.66 -2.46 3.50
N VAL A 196 -2.81 -3.49 3.60
CA VAL A 196 -2.97 -4.59 4.56
C VAL A 196 -1.86 -4.54 5.58
N LEU A 197 -2.18 -4.90 6.82
CA LEU A 197 -1.24 -5.03 7.92
C LEU A 197 -0.92 -6.51 8.12
N ALA A 198 0.35 -6.90 8.00
CA ALA A 198 0.80 -8.24 8.34
C ALA A 198 1.53 -8.21 9.68
N VAL A 199 1.19 -9.15 10.57
CA VAL A 199 1.72 -9.25 11.94
C VAL A 199 2.34 -10.62 12.12
N ARG A 200 3.52 -10.67 12.73
CA ARG A 200 4.14 -11.89 13.25
C ARG A 200 4.51 -11.68 14.71
N ALA A 201 3.96 -12.50 15.58
CA ALA A 201 4.20 -12.44 17.01
C ALA A 201 4.50 -13.82 17.60
N GLU A 202 5.05 -13.83 18.80
CA GLU A 202 5.33 -15.04 19.58
C GLU A 202 4.71 -14.93 20.96
N LEU A 203 4.03 -15.98 21.40
CA LEU A 203 3.51 -16.13 22.75
C LEU A 203 3.92 -17.50 23.29
N GLN A 204 4.73 -17.51 24.34
CA GLN A 204 5.21 -18.74 24.99
C GLN A 204 5.77 -19.80 24.01
N GLY A 205 6.58 -19.38 23.03
CA GLY A 205 7.16 -20.28 22.03
C GLY A 205 6.25 -20.65 20.86
N SER A 206 4.99 -20.19 20.85
CA SER A 206 4.06 -20.38 19.74
C SER A 206 4.04 -19.15 18.84
N VAL A 207 4.22 -19.34 17.53
CA VAL A 207 4.16 -18.28 16.53
C VAL A 207 2.71 -18.00 16.15
N LEU A 208 2.37 -16.72 16.12
CA LEU A 208 1.09 -16.16 15.70
C LEU A 208 1.33 -15.29 14.47
N GLU A 209 0.69 -15.63 13.35
CA GLU A 209 0.77 -14.85 12.11
C GLU A 209 -0.64 -14.54 11.62
N THR A 210 -0.86 -13.29 11.22
CA THR A 210 -2.14 -12.85 10.67
C THR A 210 -1.96 -11.65 9.75
N THR A 211 -2.92 -11.47 8.86
CA THR A 211 -3.01 -10.31 7.97
C THR A 211 -4.40 -9.70 8.16
N SER A 212 -4.45 -8.37 8.28
CA SER A 212 -5.72 -7.66 8.39
C SER A 212 -6.52 -7.70 7.09
N ASN A 213 -7.81 -7.39 7.18
CA ASN A 213 -8.58 -6.97 6.02
C ASN A 213 -7.93 -5.71 5.38
N PRO A 214 -8.11 -5.48 4.07
CA PRO A 214 -7.67 -4.25 3.42
C PRO A 214 -8.34 -3.02 4.02
N ASN A 215 -7.55 -2.02 4.42
CA ASN A 215 -8.01 -0.80 5.07
C ASN A 215 -7.41 0.44 4.39
N PRO A 216 -8.16 1.55 4.24
CA PRO A 216 -7.61 2.80 3.74
C PRO A 216 -6.64 3.42 4.76
N LEU A 217 -5.46 3.81 4.30
CA LEU A 217 -4.48 4.57 5.08
C LEU A 217 -4.47 6.02 4.60
N ALA A 218 -5.14 6.92 5.32
CA ALA A 218 -5.09 8.34 5.00
C ALA A 218 -3.69 8.91 5.27
N LEU A 219 -3.02 9.35 4.20
CA LEU A 219 -1.73 10.01 4.23
C LEU A 219 -1.88 11.46 3.77
N ALA A 220 -1.57 12.39 4.65
CA ALA A 220 -1.51 13.81 4.36
C ALA A 220 -0.20 14.41 4.88
N GLY A 221 0.35 15.38 4.15
CA GLY A 221 1.61 15.98 4.50
C GLY A 221 2.07 17.03 3.51
N GLU A 222 3.34 17.38 3.59
CA GLU A 222 4.00 18.29 2.65
C GLU A 222 5.06 17.55 1.85
N VAL A 223 5.18 17.91 0.58
CA VAL A 223 6.29 17.54 -0.30
C VAL A 223 6.98 18.81 -0.78
N GLU A 224 8.30 18.84 -0.67
CA GLU A 224 9.16 19.88 -1.25
C GLU A 224 9.99 19.28 -2.38
N ILE A 225 9.90 19.87 -3.58
CA ILE A 225 10.65 19.46 -4.76
C ILE A 225 11.95 20.27 -4.86
N GLN A 226 13.08 19.58 -4.90
CA GLN A 226 14.44 20.14 -4.91
C GLN A 226 15.20 19.67 -6.16
N GLY A 227 14.65 19.96 -7.35
CA GLY A 227 15.21 19.49 -8.62
C GLY A 227 15.01 17.99 -8.78
N ASP A 228 16.11 17.23 -8.85
CA ASP A 228 16.10 15.77 -8.99
C ASP A 228 15.84 15.03 -7.66
N ALA A 229 15.62 15.76 -6.57
CA ALA A 229 15.26 15.22 -5.26
C ALA A 229 13.91 15.78 -4.77
N ALA A 230 13.25 15.05 -3.87
CA ALA A 230 12.08 15.53 -3.16
C ALA A 230 12.13 15.11 -1.68
N VAL A 231 11.57 15.92 -0.79
CA VAL A 231 11.48 15.60 0.65
C VAL A 231 10.03 15.62 1.07
N ILE A 232 9.61 14.59 1.80
CA ILE A 232 8.27 14.46 2.35
C ILE A 232 8.31 14.46 3.86
N LEU A 233 7.37 15.19 4.46
CA LEU A 233 6.99 15.04 5.86
C LEU A 233 5.47 14.86 5.95
N SER A 234 5.04 13.77 6.56
CA SER A 234 3.63 13.42 6.74
C SER A 234 3.38 13.00 8.17
N VAL A 235 2.33 13.53 8.78
CA VAL A 235 1.94 13.24 10.17
C VAL A 235 0.47 12.87 10.17
N ASN A 236 0.19 11.58 10.37
CA ASN A 236 -1.14 11.04 10.21
C ASN A 236 -1.64 10.46 11.52
N THR A 237 -2.92 10.68 11.79
CA THR A 237 -3.64 9.94 12.82
C THR A 237 -4.12 8.63 12.24
N ILE A 238 -3.80 7.52 12.90
CA ILE A 238 -4.39 6.21 12.60
C ILE A 238 -5.54 6.02 13.57
N GLU A 239 -6.71 5.65 13.06
CA GLU A 239 -7.83 5.16 13.84
C GLU A 239 -8.52 4.03 13.08
N TRP A 240 -8.08 2.81 13.35
CA TRP A 240 -8.62 1.59 12.76
C TRP A 240 -9.32 0.78 13.82
N SER A 241 -10.49 0.27 13.47
CA SER A 241 -11.26 -0.63 14.31
C SER A 241 -11.90 -1.66 13.40
N ASP A 242 -11.60 -2.93 13.66
CA ASP A 242 -12.18 -4.06 12.93
C ASP A 242 -12.80 -5.05 13.92
N VAL A 243 -13.86 -5.72 13.47
CA VAL A 243 -14.61 -6.70 14.27
C VAL A 243 -14.97 -7.87 13.37
N ASP A 244 -14.35 -9.01 13.65
CA ASP A 244 -14.60 -10.26 12.91
C ASP A 244 -15.43 -11.22 13.76
N GLU A 245 -16.62 -11.58 13.27
CA GLU A 245 -17.45 -12.62 13.87
C GLU A 245 -17.03 -14.00 13.36
N VAL A 246 -16.15 -14.68 14.10
CA VAL A 246 -15.51 -15.93 13.65
C VAL A 246 -16.40 -17.16 13.91
N ASN A 247 -17.09 -17.21 15.05
CA ASN A 247 -17.94 -18.34 15.47
C ASN A 247 -17.29 -19.73 15.32
N GLN A 248 -16.00 -19.87 15.64
CA GLN A 248 -15.23 -21.10 15.45
C GLN A 248 -14.93 -21.81 16.78
N PRO A 249 -15.14 -23.14 16.89
CA PRO A 249 -14.74 -23.88 18.08
C PRO A 249 -13.22 -23.88 18.25
N ILE A 250 -12.76 -23.59 19.45
CA ILE A 250 -11.35 -23.68 19.83
C ILE A 250 -11.07 -25.14 20.23
N PRO A 251 -9.95 -25.76 19.81
CA PRO A 251 -9.55 -27.07 20.29
C PRO A 251 -9.54 -27.11 21.81
N ARG A 252 -10.14 -28.16 22.38
CA ARG A 252 -10.22 -28.28 23.83
C ARG A 252 -8.84 -28.28 24.45
N PHE A 253 -8.67 -27.53 25.54
CA PHE A 253 -7.40 -27.44 26.25
C PHE A 253 -7.61 -27.63 27.74
N ALA A 254 -6.57 -28.11 28.42
CA ALA A 254 -6.57 -28.23 29.87
C ALA A 254 -6.00 -26.94 30.50
N MET A 255 -6.60 -26.49 31.59
CA MET A 255 -6.09 -25.40 32.41
C MET A 255 -6.34 -25.71 33.88
N ASP A 256 -5.32 -25.43 34.67
CA ASP A 256 -5.34 -25.59 36.10
C ASP A 256 -5.80 -24.30 36.77
N LEU A 257 -6.78 -24.39 37.66
CA LEU A 257 -7.24 -23.27 38.47
C LEU A 257 -6.91 -23.51 39.94
N PRO A 258 -6.27 -22.55 40.65
CA PRO A 258 -6.08 -22.66 42.09
C PRO A 258 -7.44 -22.70 42.79
N THR A 259 -7.56 -23.50 43.85
CA THR A 259 -8.79 -23.49 44.66
C THR A 259 -8.95 -22.16 45.38
N VAL A 260 -10.21 -21.72 45.56
CA VAL A 260 -10.53 -20.42 46.17
C VAL A 260 -11.04 -20.61 47.59
N PHE A 261 -12.05 -21.47 47.78
CA PHE A 261 -12.63 -21.73 49.09
C PHE A 261 -12.85 -23.23 49.33
N PRO A 262 -11.96 -23.91 50.09
CA PRO A 262 -10.71 -23.41 50.66
C PRO A 262 -9.58 -23.28 49.61
N PRO A 263 -8.62 -22.35 49.80
CA PRO A 263 -7.42 -22.28 48.97
C PRO A 263 -6.39 -23.34 49.36
N GLY A 264 -5.48 -23.67 48.44
CA GLY A 264 -4.31 -24.52 48.72
C GLY A 264 -4.12 -25.72 47.79
N ASP A 265 -5.13 -26.06 46.99
CA ASP A 265 -5.07 -27.14 45.99
C ASP A 265 -5.23 -26.57 44.57
N VAL A 266 -5.17 -27.45 43.57
CA VAL A 266 -5.36 -27.12 42.15
C VAL A 266 -6.48 -27.99 41.56
N ALA A 267 -7.42 -27.36 40.87
CA ALA A 267 -8.46 -28.03 40.10
C ALA A 267 -8.02 -28.16 38.64
N HIS A 268 -8.08 -29.37 38.10
CA HIS A 268 -7.68 -29.67 36.73
C HIS A 268 -8.89 -29.64 35.80
N LEU A 269 -8.99 -28.63 34.95
CA LEU A 269 -10.18 -28.35 34.16
C LEU A 269 -9.89 -28.46 32.67
N LEU A 270 -10.92 -28.85 31.92
CA LEU A 270 -10.96 -28.89 30.47
C LEU A 270 -11.87 -27.78 29.99
N PHE A 271 -11.40 -26.98 29.04
CA PHE A 271 -12.14 -25.88 28.44
C PHE A 271 -12.57 -26.25 27.03
N ASP A 272 -13.87 -26.12 26.78
CA ASP A 272 -14.49 -26.30 25.47
C ASP A 272 -15.13 -24.95 25.10
N LEU A 273 -14.42 -24.14 24.32
CA LEU A 273 -14.77 -22.75 24.00
C LEU A 273 -15.07 -22.56 22.51
N THR A 274 -15.93 -21.60 22.20
CA THR A 274 -16.13 -21.09 20.84
C THR A 274 -15.63 -19.64 20.78
N LEU A 275 -14.72 -19.35 19.86
CA LEU A 275 -14.33 -17.98 19.51
C LEU A 275 -15.50 -17.31 18.80
N LYS A 276 -16.08 -16.30 19.41
CA LYS A 276 -17.25 -15.58 18.89
C LYS A 276 -16.83 -14.39 18.05
N GLU A 277 -15.95 -13.57 18.60
CA GLU A 277 -15.55 -12.29 18.02
C GLU A 277 -14.05 -12.06 18.22
N VAL A 278 -13.40 -11.47 17.23
CA VAL A 278 -12.09 -10.83 17.39
C VAL A 278 -12.23 -9.35 17.06
N ARG A 279 -11.81 -8.50 17.97
CA ARG A 279 -11.84 -7.05 17.84
C ARG A 279 -10.42 -6.53 17.83
N THR A 280 -10.09 -5.79 16.78
CA THR A 280 -8.79 -5.13 16.64
C THR A 280 -9.01 -3.64 16.66
N ARG A 281 -8.25 -2.92 17.48
CA ARG A 281 -8.21 -1.46 17.48
C ARG A 281 -6.77 -0.98 17.44
N VAL A 282 -6.49 -0.04 16.55
CA VAL A 282 -5.21 0.65 16.46
C VAL A 282 -5.50 2.14 16.41
N SER A 283 -4.95 2.89 17.36
CA SER A 283 -5.11 4.34 17.39
C SER A 283 -3.85 5.06 17.79
N GLY A 284 -3.48 6.12 17.07
CA GLY A 284 -2.33 6.95 17.43
C GLY A 284 -1.79 7.74 16.26
N THR A 285 -0.49 7.98 16.25
CA THR A 285 0.20 8.80 15.25
C THR A 285 1.24 8.00 14.48
N TYR A 286 1.25 8.21 13.17
CA TYR A 286 2.26 7.68 12.25
C TYR A 286 2.87 8.82 11.44
N THR A 287 4.16 9.06 11.69
CA THR A 287 4.95 10.09 11.05
C THR A 287 5.91 9.46 10.04
N ILE A 288 5.84 9.93 8.80
CA ILE A 288 6.72 9.54 7.71
C ILE A 288 7.57 10.76 7.35
N ALA A 289 8.89 10.59 7.45
CA ALA A 289 9.84 11.49 6.83
C ALA A 289 10.60 10.70 5.75
N ALA A 290 10.57 11.15 4.50
CA ALA A 290 11.15 10.41 3.39
C ALA A 290 11.89 11.32 2.41
N THR A 291 12.91 10.79 1.76
CA THR A 291 13.63 11.45 0.68
C THR A 291 13.44 10.68 -0.61
N GLY A 292 13.07 11.37 -1.67
CA GLY A 292 12.80 10.84 -2.99
C GLY A 292 13.85 11.25 -4.01
N SER A 293 14.08 10.37 -4.98
CA SER A 293 14.93 10.64 -6.14
C SER A 293 14.10 10.56 -7.42
N LEU A 294 14.36 11.48 -8.36
CA LEU A 294 13.65 11.57 -9.63
C LEU A 294 13.96 10.34 -10.50
N THR A 295 12.92 9.64 -10.95
CA THR A 295 13.06 8.49 -11.84
C THR A 295 13.13 8.96 -13.30
N ARG A 296 14.19 8.59 -14.03
CA ARG A 296 14.31 8.81 -15.48
C ARG A 296 14.08 7.52 -16.25
N ARG A 297 13.63 7.62 -17.50
CA ARG A 297 13.56 6.48 -18.44
C ARG A 297 14.25 6.81 -19.75
N THR A 298 14.63 5.75 -20.44
CA THR A 298 15.23 5.79 -21.76
C THR A 298 14.15 5.66 -22.82
N VAL A 299 14.10 6.63 -23.73
CA VAL A 299 13.38 6.51 -25.00
C VAL A 299 14.42 6.24 -26.06
N GLY A 300 14.36 5.07 -26.70
CA GLY A 300 15.28 4.72 -27.77
C GLY A 300 14.58 4.05 -28.93
N GLY A 301 15.34 3.65 -29.95
CA GLY A 301 14.80 3.01 -31.14
C GLY A 301 15.64 3.33 -32.36
N THR A 302 15.07 3.14 -33.54
CA THR A 302 15.73 3.46 -34.82
C THR A 302 15.12 4.67 -35.49
N ILE A 303 15.95 5.50 -36.10
CA ILE A 303 15.53 6.54 -37.03
C ILE A 303 16.07 6.18 -38.41
N THR A 304 15.16 5.77 -39.30
CA THR A 304 15.47 5.54 -40.71
C THR A 304 15.31 6.85 -41.46
N LEU A 305 16.42 7.39 -41.98
CA LEU A 305 16.41 8.57 -42.86
C LEU A 305 16.08 8.12 -44.30
N GLY A 306 14.86 8.40 -44.75
CA GLY A 306 14.40 8.04 -46.09
C GLY A 306 15.28 8.67 -47.18
N ASP A 307 15.49 7.92 -48.25
CA ASP A 307 16.28 8.32 -49.42
C ASP A 307 17.72 8.80 -49.11
N PHE A 308 18.26 8.40 -47.95
CA PHE A 308 19.62 8.69 -47.54
C PHE A 308 20.47 7.42 -47.57
N VAL A 309 21.53 7.42 -48.38
CA VAL A 309 22.37 6.23 -48.64
C VAL A 309 23.78 6.32 -48.06
N ALA A 310 24.14 7.44 -47.44
CA ALA A 310 25.42 7.62 -46.77
C ALA A 310 25.36 7.12 -45.31
N PRO A 311 26.52 6.90 -44.65
CA PRO A 311 26.56 6.53 -43.24
C PRO A 311 25.82 7.55 -42.38
N VAL A 312 24.91 7.06 -41.53
CA VAL A 312 24.10 7.89 -40.62
C VAL A 312 24.77 8.13 -39.26
N GLY A 313 25.85 7.38 -38.96
CA GLY A 313 26.59 7.47 -37.71
C GLY A 313 27.08 8.89 -37.43
N GLY A 314 26.77 9.39 -36.24
CA GLY A 314 27.13 10.74 -35.78
C GLY A 314 26.21 11.85 -36.29
N MET A 315 25.21 11.56 -37.11
CA MET A 315 24.18 12.55 -37.47
C MET A 315 23.32 12.87 -36.25
N THR A 316 23.00 14.15 -36.07
CA THR A 316 22.15 14.60 -34.98
C THR A 316 20.74 14.85 -35.48
N VAL A 317 19.74 14.23 -34.86
CA VAL A 317 18.32 14.41 -35.17
C VAL A 317 17.59 14.96 -33.94
N PRO A 318 16.85 16.07 -34.06
CA PRO A 318 15.90 16.51 -33.03
C PRO A 318 14.79 15.48 -32.78
N VAL A 319 14.65 15.06 -31.53
CA VAL A 319 13.52 14.29 -31.02
C VAL A 319 12.77 15.13 -29.99
N GLU A 320 11.47 15.27 -30.18
CA GLU A 320 10.58 16.09 -29.36
C GLU A 320 9.60 15.20 -28.61
N ILE A 321 9.37 15.50 -27.33
CA ILE A 321 8.32 14.87 -26.52
C ILE A 321 7.24 15.92 -26.25
N ARG A 322 6.00 15.61 -26.63
CA ARG A 322 4.86 16.54 -26.55
C ARG A 322 3.68 15.93 -25.82
N PRO A 323 2.86 16.74 -25.15
CA PRO A 323 1.55 16.31 -24.69
C PRO A 323 0.75 15.74 -25.87
N VAL A 324 -0.07 14.73 -25.62
CA VAL A 324 -0.87 14.10 -26.68
C VAL A 324 -1.72 15.13 -27.41
N GLY A 325 -1.56 15.23 -28.73
CA GLY A 325 -2.27 16.19 -29.59
C GLY A 325 -1.76 17.63 -29.54
N SER A 326 -0.71 17.93 -28.77
CA SER A 326 -0.07 19.26 -28.73
C SER A 326 0.94 19.43 -29.87
N MET A 327 1.05 20.65 -30.39
CA MET A 327 2.14 21.04 -31.30
C MET A 327 3.36 21.61 -30.56
N GLU A 328 3.18 22.05 -29.31
CA GLU A 328 4.25 22.62 -28.49
C GLU A 328 5.04 21.51 -27.78
N PRO A 329 6.37 21.40 -28.01
CA PRO A 329 7.21 20.42 -27.33
C PRO A 329 7.46 20.79 -25.87
N ARG A 330 7.45 19.78 -24.99
CA ARG A 330 7.86 19.93 -23.58
C ARG A 330 9.35 19.69 -23.41
N GLU A 331 9.90 18.75 -24.17
CA GLU A 331 11.33 18.50 -24.25
C GLU A 331 11.75 18.40 -25.72
N VAL A 332 12.95 18.92 -26.01
CA VAL A 332 13.63 18.78 -27.30
C VAL A 332 15.02 18.23 -27.03
N HIS A 333 15.30 17.06 -27.57
CA HIS A 333 16.57 16.34 -27.42
C HIS A 333 17.26 16.25 -28.76
N LEU A 334 18.52 16.65 -28.81
CA LEU A 334 19.38 16.41 -29.96
C LEU A 334 20.05 15.05 -29.78
N VAL A 335 19.59 14.04 -30.49
CA VAL A 335 20.13 12.67 -30.39
C VAL A 335 21.09 12.39 -31.52
N ALA A 336 22.24 11.81 -31.20
CA ALA A 336 23.19 11.31 -32.20
C ALA A 336 22.81 9.88 -32.60
N LEU A 337 22.75 9.62 -33.90
CA LEU A 337 22.52 8.29 -34.44
C LEU A 337 23.81 7.46 -34.42
N ASP A 338 23.71 6.16 -34.15
CA ASP A 338 24.81 5.23 -34.39
C ASP A 338 24.88 4.79 -35.87
N ASP A 339 25.84 3.94 -36.23
CA ASP A 339 26.01 3.46 -37.61
C ASP A 339 24.80 2.66 -38.15
N ARG A 340 23.89 2.23 -37.27
CA ARG A 340 22.65 1.51 -37.61
C ARG A 340 21.42 2.42 -37.54
N GLY A 341 21.58 3.70 -37.24
CA GLY A 341 20.47 4.64 -37.04
C GLY A 341 19.77 4.48 -35.69
N GLU A 342 20.33 3.73 -34.74
CA GLU A 342 19.78 3.65 -33.39
C GLU A 342 20.05 4.95 -32.63
N TYR A 343 19.11 5.34 -31.78
CA TYR A 343 19.19 6.50 -30.92
C TYR A 343 18.71 6.19 -29.51
N ALA A 344 19.11 7.01 -28.54
CA ALA A 344 18.59 6.98 -27.19
C ALA A 344 18.62 8.38 -26.57
N LEU A 345 17.60 8.69 -25.78
CA LEU A 345 17.52 9.88 -24.93
C LEU A 345 16.98 9.50 -23.55
N GLN A 346 17.24 10.33 -22.55
CA GLN A 346 16.65 10.18 -21.22
C GLN A 346 15.66 11.30 -20.93
N THR A 347 14.51 10.94 -20.37
CA THR A 347 13.48 11.89 -19.94
C THR A 347 12.98 11.56 -18.54
N ALA A 348 12.58 12.60 -17.81
CA ALA A 348 11.94 12.47 -16.50
C ALA A 348 10.40 12.50 -16.58
N LEU A 349 9.86 12.84 -17.74
CA LEU A 349 8.42 12.88 -17.99
C LEU A 349 7.79 11.49 -17.78
N TRP A 350 6.73 11.43 -16.97
CA TRP A 350 5.95 10.23 -16.70
C TRP A 350 4.61 10.23 -17.42
N GLY A 351 4.02 9.07 -17.72
CA GLY A 351 2.72 8.98 -18.39
C GLY A 351 2.78 9.02 -19.93
N THR A 352 1.70 9.42 -20.59
CA THR A 352 1.51 9.24 -22.04
C THR A 352 1.80 10.52 -22.83
N PHE A 353 2.63 10.42 -23.86
CA PHE A 353 3.05 11.54 -24.71
C PHE A 353 3.10 11.16 -26.19
N ASP A 354 3.09 12.17 -27.05
CA ASP A 354 3.46 12.03 -28.44
C ASP A 354 4.98 12.25 -28.56
N VAL A 355 5.66 11.38 -29.31
CA VAL A 355 7.10 11.50 -29.57
C VAL A 355 7.30 11.72 -31.06
N SER A 356 8.08 12.73 -31.42
CA SER A 356 8.35 13.07 -32.82
C SER A 356 9.83 13.15 -33.11
N ALA A 357 10.23 12.73 -34.31
CA ALA A 357 11.54 13.01 -34.86
C ALA A 357 11.39 13.90 -36.10
N LYS A 358 12.28 14.89 -36.27
CA LYS A 358 12.35 15.73 -37.48
C LYS A 358 13.81 15.98 -37.83
N GLY A 359 14.22 15.56 -39.03
CA GLY A 359 15.55 15.85 -39.56
C GLY A 359 15.63 17.25 -40.18
N SER A 360 16.76 17.61 -40.79
CA SER A 360 16.95 18.97 -41.34
C SER A 360 16.06 19.28 -42.55
N HIS A 361 15.77 18.28 -43.38
CA HIS A 361 14.98 18.40 -44.61
C HIS A 361 14.01 17.21 -44.79
N TRP A 362 13.77 16.48 -43.70
CA TRP A 362 12.83 15.37 -43.69
C TRP A 362 11.55 15.79 -42.96
N LEU A 363 10.43 15.32 -43.50
CA LEU A 363 9.11 15.50 -42.91
C LEU A 363 9.09 14.90 -41.50
N ARG A 364 8.52 15.63 -40.54
CA ARG A 364 8.36 15.13 -39.17
C ARG A 364 7.49 13.90 -39.17
N GLN A 365 7.91 12.88 -38.41
CA GLN A 365 7.04 11.79 -38.03
C GLN A 365 6.71 11.89 -36.54
N THR A 366 5.46 11.63 -36.19
CA THR A 366 4.97 11.58 -34.81
C THR A 366 4.39 10.21 -34.52
N VAL A 367 4.87 9.58 -33.45
CA VAL A 367 4.24 8.40 -32.85
C VAL A 367 3.40 8.90 -31.67
N THR A 368 2.09 8.69 -31.74
CA THR A 368 1.17 9.21 -30.74
C THR A 368 0.92 8.22 -29.60
N GLY A 369 0.62 8.74 -28.42
CA GLY A 369 0.18 7.91 -27.29
C GLY A 369 1.23 6.95 -26.72
N VAL A 370 2.51 7.32 -26.74
CA VAL A 370 3.63 6.54 -26.20
C VAL A 370 3.60 6.55 -24.66
N PRO A 371 3.52 5.39 -23.99
CA PRO A 371 3.53 5.31 -22.52
C PRO A 371 4.96 5.42 -21.97
N LEU A 372 5.34 6.60 -21.48
CA LEU A 372 6.61 6.87 -20.79
C LEU A 372 6.50 6.50 -19.29
N THR A 373 6.06 5.28 -18.98
CA THR A 373 6.02 4.72 -17.61
C THR A 373 7.19 3.78 -17.31
N GLY A 374 8.09 3.63 -18.29
CA GLY A 374 9.32 2.84 -18.22
C GLY A 374 10.18 3.13 -19.44
N ASP A 375 11.22 2.34 -19.65
CA ASP A 375 12.01 2.41 -20.89
C ASP A 375 11.15 1.96 -22.08
N VAL A 376 11.24 2.68 -23.19
CA VAL A 376 10.37 2.45 -24.35
C VAL A 376 11.18 2.50 -25.66
N ARG A 377 10.74 1.67 -26.61
CA ARG A 377 11.24 1.70 -27.99
C ARG A 377 10.25 2.44 -28.89
N VAL A 378 10.74 3.43 -29.63
CA VAL A 378 9.98 4.21 -30.62
C VAL A 378 10.80 4.27 -31.91
N ASP A 379 10.29 3.67 -32.97
CA ASP A 379 10.96 3.64 -34.26
C ASP A 379 10.36 4.69 -35.21
N PHE A 380 11.21 5.32 -36.02
CA PHE A 380 10.84 6.35 -36.99
C PHE A 380 11.38 6.01 -38.39
N VAL A 381 10.60 6.39 -39.41
CA VAL A 381 10.95 6.43 -40.83
C VAL A 381 10.62 7.83 -41.33
N LEU A 382 11.64 8.65 -41.50
CA LEU A 382 11.49 10.04 -41.93
C LEU A 382 11.48 10.14 -43.44
N VAL A 383 10.43 10.77 -44.00
CA VAL A 383 10.27 10.95 -45.46
C VAL A 383 11.08 12.17 -45.89
N ASN A 384 11.91 12.04 -46.92
CA ASN A 384 12.72 13.13 -47.43
C ASN A 384 11.87 14.12 -48.25
N GLY A 385 12.16 15.41 -48.16
CA GLY A 385 11.68 16.42 -49.12
C GLY A 385 11.08 17.69 -48.54
N ASP A 386 11.05 17.84 -47.21
CA ASP A 386 10.54 19.03 -46.50
C ASP A 386 11.71 20.01 -46.33
N ILE A 387 12.06 20.68 -47.43
CA ILE A 387 13.30 21.44 -47.60
C ILE A 387 13.22 22.80 -46.91
N ASP A 388 12.04 23.43 -46.90
CA ASP A 388 11.83 24.71 -46.24
C ASP A 388 11.44 24.58 -44.75
N GLY A 389 11.14 23.36 -44.30
CA GLY A 389 10.98 22.98 -42.90
C GLY A 389 9.58 23.23 -42.35
N ASP A 390 8.61 23.63 -43.17
CA ASP A 390 7.25 23.96 -42.77
C ASP A 390 6.39 22.75 -42.39
N ASN A 391 6.94 21.53 -42.56
CA ASN A 391 6.28 20.26 -42.27
C ASN A 391 5.16 19.89 -43.23
N GLU A 392 5.26 20.36 -44.47
CA GLU A 392 4.51 19.92 -45.64
C GLU A 392 5.49 19.37 -46.70
N LEU A 393 4.97 18.61 -47.67
CA LEU A 393 5.72 18.26 -48.88
C LEU A 393 4.98 18.87 -50.07
N SER A 394 5.47 20.00 -50.57
CA SER A 394 4.73 20.85 -51.50
C SER A 394 5.57 21.29 -52.72
N LEU A 395 4.94 22.10 -53.59
CA LEU A 395 5.66 22.77 -54.67
C LEU A 395 6.68 23.81 -54.16
N GLY A 396 6.51 24.30 -52.92
CA GLY A 396 7.46 25.18 -52.24
C GLY A 396 8.83 24.52 -52.12
N ASP A 397 8.88 23.30 -51.61
CA ASP A 397 10.10 22.51 -51.46
C ASP A 397 10.80 22.27 -52.80
N LEU A 398 10.03 21.86 -53.81
CA LEU A 398 10.55 21.65 -55.15
C LEU A 398 11.18 22.94 -55.72
N SER A 399 10.56 24.10 -55.49
CA SER A 399 11.08 25.37 -55.95
C SER A 399 12.41 25.73 -55.27
N ALA A 400 12.56 25.44 -53.98
CA ALA A 400 13.81 25.62 -53.24
C ALA A 400 14.92 24.72 -53.79
N LEU A 401 14.60 23.46 -54.12
CA LEU A 401 15.53 22.54 -54.76
C LEU A 401 15.97 23.02 -56.15
N VAL A 402 15.02 23.46 -56.98
CA VAL A 402 15.29 23.97 -58.34
C VAL A 402 16.16 25.23 -58.30
N ALA A 403 15.94 26.11 -57.32
CA ALA A 403 16.77 27.31 -57.15
C ALA A 403 18.24 26.99 -56.85
N ALA A 404 18.53 25.85 -56.22
CA ALA A 404 19.88 25.36 -55.96
C ALA A 404 20.46 24.47 -57.08
N PHE A 405 19.75 24.31 -58.21
CA PHE A 405 20.17 23.41 -59.28
C PHE A 405 21.54 23.80 -59.87
N GLY A 406 22.47 22.84 -59.87
CA GLY A 406 23.83 23.05 -60.36
C GLY A 406 24.77 23.77 -59.38
N ALA A 407 24.32 24.07 -58.16
CA ALA A 407 25.19 24.56 -57.11
C ALA A 407 26.20 23.48 -56.69
N VAL A 408 27.41 23.91 -56.32
CA VAL A 408 28.49 23.08 -55.78
C VAL A 408 28.74 23.51 -54.34
N PRO A 409 29.01 22.58 -53.39
CA PRO A 409 29.43 22.95 -52.05
C PRO A 409 30.65 23.87 -52.11
N GLY A 410 30.58 25.00 -51.38
CA GLY A 410 31.64 26.02 -51.32
C GLY A 410 32.81 25.63 -50.44
#